data_AF-A0A965XTT2-F1
#
_entry.id   AF-A0A965XTT2-F1
#
_cell.length_a   1.000
_cell.length_b   1.000
_cell.length_c   1.000
_cell.angle_alpha   90.00
_cell.angle_beta   90.00
_cell.angle_gamma   90.00
#
_symmetry.space_group_name_H-M   'P 1'
#
loop_
_entity.id
_entity.type
_entity.pdbx_description
1 polymer ?
#
loop_
_entity_poly.entity_id
_entity_poly.type
_entity_poly.pdbx_seq_one_letter_code
_entity_poly.pdbx_strand_id
1 'polypeptide(L)'
;RGPQYRPGIFWTTEEQRDLALDAVGRIEVELGRPVRVEVTRAGTFYPAEDYHQGYAERNPLRYRMYRAGSGRDQTLDRIWGSGDKH
;
A
#
# COMPACT_ATOMS: atom_id res chain seq x y z
N ARG A 1 7.19 13.22 -6.55
CA ARG A 1 6.59 11.87 -6.62
C ARG A 1 5.65 11.84 -7.83
N GLY A 2 5.61 10.75 -8.58
CA GLY A 2 4.79 10.63 -9.79
C GLY A 2 3.55 9.73 -9.61
N PRO A 3 2.69 9.65 -10.64
CA PRO A 3 1.42 8.91 -10.60
C PRO A 3 1.59 7.40 -10.39
N GLN A 4 2.76 6.83 -10.69
CA GLN A 4 3.08 5.41 -10.47
C GLN A 4 3.11 5.01 -8.99
N TYR A 5 3.08 5.97 -8.06
CA TYR A 5 3.05 5.74 -6.62
C TYR A 5 1.67 5.99 -5.99
N ARG A 6 0.62 6.17 -6.81
CA ARG A 6 -0.74 6.35 -6.29
C ARG A 6 -1.22 5.06 -5.62
N PRO A 7 -1.92 5.15 -4.47
CA PRO A 7 -2.52 3.97 -3.85
C PRO A 7 -3.68 3.45 -4.71
N GLY A 8 -3.81 2.13 -4.82
CA GLY A 8 -4.91 1.52 -5.56
C GLY A 8 -5.11 0.05 -5.17
N ILE A 9 -6.35 -0.40 -5.28
CA ILE A 9 -6.77 -1.79 -5.14
C ILE A 9 -7.33 -2.23 -6.50
N PHE A 10 -6.74 -3.28 -7.07
CA PHE A 10 -7.13 -3.83 -8.37
C PHE A 10 -7.86 -5.15 -8.18
N TRP A 11 -9.17 -5.18 -8.45
CA TRP A 11 -10.01 -6.36 -8.22
C TRP A 11 -10.20 -7.18 -9.50
N THR A 12 -10.26 -8.50 -9.36
CA THR A 12 -10.57 -9.44 -10.47
C THR A 12 -11.97 -10.05 -10.35
N THR A 13 -12.60 -9.95 -9.17
CA THR A 13 -13.97 -10.40 -8.90
C THR A 13 -14.81 -9.29 -8.24
N GLU A 14 -16.13 -9.36 -8.40
CA GLU A 14 -17.04 -8.43 -7.71
C GLU A 14 -16.98 -8.58 -6.19
N GLU A 15 -16.77 -9.79 -5.68
CA GLU A 15 -16.57 -10.02 -4.24
C GLU A 15 -15.36 -9.24 -3.71
N GLN A 16 -14.23 -9.24 -4.43
CA GLN A 16 -13.07 -8.44 -4.06
C GLN A 16 -13.35 -6.94 -4.12
N ARG A 17 -14.15 -6.49 -5.09
CA ARG A 17 -14.57 -5.09 -5.21
C ARG A 17 -15.38 -4.67 -3.98
N ASP A 18 -16.38 -5.45 -3.59
CA ASP A 18 -17.26 -5.13 -2.48
C ASP A 18 -16.49 -5.13 -1.15
N LEU A 19 -15.62 -6.12 -0.92
CA LEU A 19 -14.73 -6.16 0.25
C LEU A 19 -13.78 -4.96 0.29
N ALA A 20 -13.23 -4.56 -0.86
CA ALA A 20 -12.33 -3.40 -0.93
C ALA A 20 -13.05 -2.08 -0.62
N LEU A 21 -14.28 -1.90 -1.14
CA LEU A 21 -15.09 -0.70 -0.87
C LEU A 21 -15.49 -0.60 0.60
N ASP A 22 -15.92 -1.71 1.20
CA ASP A 22 -16.26 -1.78 2.62
C ASP A 22 -15.03 -1.52 3.51
N ALA A 23 -13.87 -2.11 3.20
CA ALA A 23 -12.62 -1.83 3.91
C ALA A 23 -12.21 -0.36 3.82
N VAL A 24 -12.31 0.26 2.64
CA VAL A 24 -12.04 1.69 2.46
C VAL A 24 -12.98 2.53 3.33
N GLY A 25 -14.28 2.25 3.32
CA GLY A 25 -15.26 2.97 4.13
C GLY A 25 -14.99 2.87 5.64
N ARG A 26 -14.62 1.68 6.13
CA ARG A 26 -14.26 1.49 7.55
C ARG A 26 -13.04 2.33 7.94
N ILE A 27 -12.01 2.34 7.10
CA ILE A 27 -10.78 3.12 7.34
C ILE A 27 -11.07 4.63 7.29
N GLU A 28 -11.92 5.10 6.39
CA GLU A 28 -12.30 6.53 6.35
C GLU A 28 -13.02 6.97 7.62
N VAL A 29 -13.89 6.11 8.16
CA VAL A 29 -14.56 6.33 9.45
C VAL A 29 -13.55 6.35 10.59
N GLU A 30 -12.66 5.37 10.66
CA GLU A 30 -11.63 5.27 11.71
C GLU A 30 -10.68 6.48 11.70
N LEU A 31 -10.29 6.94 10.50
CA LEU A 31 -9.40 8.09 10.33
C LEU A 31 -10.10 9.45 10.41
N GLY A 32 -11.45 9.46 10.42
CA GLY A 32 -12.27 10.67 10.38
C GLY A 32 -12.05 11.55 9.14
N ARG A 33 -11.56 10.97 8.04
CA ARG A 33 -11.24 11.69 6.80
C ARG A 33 -11.22 10.75 5.58
N PRO A 34 -11.47 11.28 4.36
CA PRO A 34 -11.40 10.47 3.16
C PRO A 34 -9.98 9.98 2.87
N VAL A 35 -9.88 8.80 2.24
CA VAL A 35 -8.62 8.25 1.71
C VAL A 35 -8.58 8.33 0.19
N ARG A 36 -7.37 8.35 -0.39
CA ARG A 36 -7.18 8.47 -1.83
C ARG A 36 -7.06 7.12 -2.55
N VAL A 37 -7.45 6.03 -1.90
CA VAL A 37 -7.30 4.68 -2.45
C VAL A 37 -8.32 4.50 -3.58
N GLU A 38 -7.84 4.22 -4.79
CA GLU A 38 -8.73 3.93 -5.93
C GLU A 38 -9.06 2.44 -5.98
N VAL A 39 -10.34 2.08 -6.01
CA VAL A 39 -10.81 0.71 -6.22
C VAL A 39 -11.20 0.53 -7.68
N THR A 40 -10.36 -0.15 -8.46
CA THR A 40 -10.48 -0.24 -9.92
C THR A 40 -10.44 -1.69 -10.39
N ARG A 41 -11.13 -2.02 -11.48
CA ARG A 41 -11.03 -3.33 -12.11
C ARG A 41 -9.61 -3.59 -12.57
N ALA A 42 -9.07 -4.77 -12.28
CA ALA A 42 -7.74 -5.17 -12.74
C ALA A 42 -7.71 -5.20 -14.28
N GLY A 43 -6.73 -4.51 -14.85
CA GLY A 43 -6.38 -4.61 -16.27
C GLY A 43 -5.27 -5.63 -16.51
N THR A 44 -4.62 -5.55 -17.67
CA THR A 44 -3.43 -6.36 -17.96
C THR A 44 -2.31 -6.04 -16.97
N PHE A 45 -1.77 -7.08 -16.35
CA PHE A 45 -0.59 -6.99 -15.49
C PHE A 45 0.67 -7.28 -16.30
N TYR A 46 1.63 -6.35 -16.28
CA TYR A 46 2.94 -6.51 -16.89
C TYR A 46 3.95 -6.76 -15.77
N PRO A 47 4.53 -7.99 -15.67
CA PRO A 47 5.55 -8.27 -14.68
C PRO A 47 6.72 -7.31 -14.79
N ALA A 48 7.17 -6.77 -13.65
CA ALA A 48 8.42 -6.02 -13.58
C ALA A 48 9.62 -6.95 -13.82
N GLU A 49 10.74 -6.38 -14.25
CA GLU A 49 11.98 -7.10 -14.54
C GLU A 49 12.50 -7.90 -13.33
N ASP A 50 13.23 -8.99 -13.58
CA ASP A 50 13.69 -9.94 -12.55
C ASP A 50 14.50 -9.31 -11.42
N TYR A 51 15.21 -8.21 -11.69
CA TYR A 51 15.98 -7.51 -10.67
C TYR A 51 15.11 -6.77 -9.64
N HIS A 52 13.86 -6.47 -9.99
CA HIS A 52 12.87 -5.89 -9.07
C HIS A 52 12.21 -6.95 -8.19
N GLN A 53 12.13 -8.19 -8.67
CA GLN A 53 11.49 -9.29 -7.95
C GLN A 53 12.29 -9.65 -6.70
N GLY A 54 11.62 -9.69 -5.54
CA GLY A 54 12.28 -9.98 -4.26
C GLY A 54 13.36 -8.96 -3.87
N TYR A 55 13.28 -7.71 -4.37
CA TYR A 55 14.35 -6.72 -4.17
C TYR A 55 14.72 -6.50 -2.70
N ALA A 56 13.73 -6.45 -1.79
CA ALA A 56 13.96 -6.26 -0.35
C ALA A 56 14.73 -7.44 0.30
N GLU A 57 14.44 -8.66 -0.14
CA GLU A 57 15.10 -9.88 0.34
C GLU A 57 16.51 -10.02 -0.23
N ARG A 58 16.70 -9.68 -1.51
CA ARG A 58 17.99 -9.74 -2.20
C ARG A 58 18.94 -8.60 -1.79
N ASN A 59 18.41 -7.45 -1.38
CA ASN A 59 19.20 -6.27 -0.99
C ASN A 59 18.81 -5.74 0.42
N PRO A 60 18.92 -6.57 1.48
CA PRO A 60 18.32 -6.26 2.77
C PRO A 60 18.94 -5.04 3.44
N LEU A 61 20.26 -4.83 3.31
CA LEU A 61 20.93 -3.65 3.87
C LEU A 61 20.47 -2.36 3.20
N ARG A 62 20.46 -2.33 1.85
CA ARG A 62 20.05 -1.17 1.08
C ARG A 62 18.57 -0.84 1.30
N TYR A 63 17.72 -1.86 1.34
CA TYR A 63 16.29 -1.68 1.63
C TYR A 63 16.06 -1.14 3.05
N ARG A 64 16.74 -1.68 4.07
CA ARG A 64 16.63 -1.18 5.45
C ARG A 64 17.07 0.28 5.57
N MET A 65 18.18 0.67 4.95
CA MET A 65 18.64 2.06 4.93
C MET A 65 17.61 2.99 4.28
N TYR A 66 17.06 2.59 3.12
CA TYR A 66 15.97 3.33 2.47
C TYR A 66 14.74 3.47 3.37
N ARG A 67 14.27 2.37 3.98
CA ARG A 67 13.09 2.38 4.86
C ARG A 67 13.29 3.29 6.07
N ALA A 68 14.44 3.19 6.74
CA ALA A 68 14.78 4.02 7.90
C ALA A 68 14.76 5.53 7.54
N GLY A 69 15.24 5.89 6.34
CA GLY A 69 15.21 7.28 5.86
C GLY A 69 13.90 7.73 5.22
N SER A 70 12.92 6.83 5.03
CA SER A 70 11.72 7.13 4.22
C SER A 70 10.63 7.92 4.95
N GLY A 71 10.69 8.02 6.28
CA GLY A 71 9.61 8.58 7.09
C GLY A 71 8.39 7.66 7.26
N ARG A 72 8.44 6.44 6.70
CA ARG A 72 7.30 5.52 6.66
C ARG A 72 6.89 5.06 8.06
N ASP A 73 7.86 4.61 8.86
CA ASP A 73 7.56 4.05 10.18
C ASP A 73 6.99 5.13 11.11
N GLN A 74 7.53 6.35 11.09
CA GLN A 74 6.98 7.50 11.84
C GLN A 74 5.55 7.87 11.38
N THR A 75 5.26 7.73 10.08
CA THR A 75 3.92 8.00 9.55
C THR A 75 2.92 6.94 10.02
N LEU A 76 3.32 5.67 10.03
CA LEU A 76 2.49 4.57 10.52
C LEU A 76 2.21 4.74 12.02
N ASP A 77 3.24 5.01 12.83
CA ASP A 77 3.09 5.25 14.27
C ASP A 77 2.13 6.41 14.58
N ARG A 78 2.15 7.47 13.76
CA ARG A 78 1.25 8.62 13.93
C ARG A 78 -0.22 8.29 13.60
N ILE A 79 -0.47 7.39 12.67
CA ILE A 79 -1.83 7.05 12.22
C ILE A 79 -2.42 5.97 13.12
N TRP A 80 -1.65 4.94 13.45
CA TRP A 80 -2.14 3.72 14.11
C TRP A 80 -1.63 3.55 15.55
N GLY A 81 -0.68 4.37 16.00
CA GLY A 81 0.00 4.18 17.27
C GLY A 81 1.16 3.18 17.18
N SER A 82 2.09 3.24 18.13
CA SER A 82 3.35 2.48 18.13
C SER A 82 3.21 0.97 18.40
N GLY A 83 1.98 0.48 18.61
CA GLY A 83 1.65 -0.90 18.99
C GLY A 83 1.03 -1.74 17.86
N ASP A 84 0.41 -1.11 16.87
CA ASP A 84 -0.17 -1.78 15.70
C ASP A 84 0.92 -2.02 14.65
N LYS A 85 1.81 -2.95 14.98
CA LYS A 85 2.80 -3.46 14.04
C LYS A 85 2.23 -4.69 13.34
N HIS A 86 1.62 -4.47 12.18
CA HIS A 86 1.41 -5.54 11.19
C HIS A 86 2.74 -6.15 10.74
#